data_AF-A0A4Z0Q243-F1
#
_entry.id   AF-A0A4Z0Q243-F1
#
_cell.length_a   1.000
_cell.length_b   1.000
_cell.length_c   1.000
_cell.angle_alpha   90.00
_cell.angle_beta   90.00
_cell.angle_gamma   90.00
#
_symmetry.space_group_name_H-M   'P 1'
#
loop_
_entity.id
_entity.type
_entity.pdbx_description
1 polymer ?
#
loop_
_entity_poly.entity_id
_entity_poly.type
_entity_poly.pdbx_seq_one_letter_code
_entity_poly.pdbx_strand_id
1 'polypeptide(L)'
;MIKHLLCLSLLSAPLTLVAQEYTKTERDLRFLNRKENIEKVGLFKSLSDTAGTPTIENTGKTPPFYYVVGTTSSPKWLAVEFKNKVYFTRKSNLEPSVQESINTVLADAKKKDAKLAALDDKNGFRTYHFGDDVSTIPGLKEVEKSGDTKYYTKTDENLKIGDADLHSITYGFYKGKLHYVVVRIKGIVDSRKVLAALETQYGSGYKSNRYLENYYWFGNKVNGTYDENSVTHDTTVSFSSVEIAKQKEEDAKAAAKKAGSDL
;
A
#
# COMPACT_ATOMS: atom_id res chain seq x y z
N MET A 1 -16.24 28.56 -44.50
CA MET A 1 -17.34 27.75 -43.95
C MET A 1 -17.14 26.32 -44.44
N ILE A 2 -16.54 25.45 -43.63
CA ILE A 2 -16.65 23.97 -43.62
C ILE A 2 -16.00 23.53 -42.31
N LYS A 3 -16.82 23.02 -41.40
CA LYS A 3 -16.41 22.34 -40.16
C LYS A 3 -15.96 20.94 -40.53
N HIS A 4 -14.79 20.52 -40.10
CA HIS A 4 -14.48 19.10 -39.95
C HIS A 4 -14.35 18.80 -38.47
N LEU A 5 -15.44 18.20 -37.95
CA LEU A 5 -15.42 17.34 -36.77
C LEU A 5 -14.42 16.22 -37.04
N LEU A 6 -13.39 16.08 -36.21
CA LEU A 6 -12.78 14.77 -35.98
C LEU A 6 -13.05 14.38 -34.53
N CYS A 7 -13.88 13.35 -34.43
CA CYS A 7 -14.19 12.61 -33.22
C CYS A 7 -12.91 11.92 -32.73
N LEU A 8 -12.34 12.36 -31.60
CA LEU A 8 -11.19 11.70 -30.99
C LEU A 8 -11.71 10.66 -29.98
N SER A 9 -11.55 9.39 -30.34
CA SER A 9 -11.88 8.21 -29.55
C SER A 9 -11.17 8.22 -28.20
N LEU A 10 -11.96 8.08 -27.13
CA LEU A 10 -11.52 7.74 -25.78
C LEU A 10 -10.82 6.38 -25.78
N LEU A 11 -9.49 6.35 -25.77
CA LEU A 11 -8.73 5.22 -25.26
C LEU A 11 -8.38 5.50 -23.81
N SER A 12 -9.15 4.90 -22.90
CA SER A 12 -8.86 4.83 -21.47
C SER A 12 -7.64 3.92 -21.23
N ALA A 13 -6.44 4.49 -21.18
CA ALA A 13 -5.29 3.79 -20.60
C ALA A 13 -5.31 4.02 -19.08
N PRO A 14 -5.20 2.98 -18.24
CA PRO A 14 -5.11 3.17 -16.80
C PRO A 14 -3.79 3.88 -16.46
N LEU A 15 -3.87 5.02 -15.77
CA LEU A 15 -2.71 5.60 -15.11
C LEU A 15 -2.28 4.64 -13.99
N THR A 16 -1.09 4.04 -14.12
CA THR A 16 -0.50 3.26 -13.04
C THR A 16 0.13 4.20 -12.02
N LEU A 17 -0.37 4.18 -10.78
CA LEU A 17 0.13 4.97 -9.66
C LEU A 17 1.28 4.22 -8.96
N VAL A 18 2.49 4.78 -8.96
CA VAL A 18 3.56 4.41 -8.03
C VAL A 18 3.83 5.65 -7.18
N ALA A 19 3.31 5.65 -5.95
CA ALA A 19 3.64 6.68 -4.97
C ALA A 19 4.91 6.24 -4.24
N GLN A 20 6.02 6.94 -4.47
CA GLN A 20 7.22 6.80 -3.66
C GLN A 20 7.36 8.07 -2.84
N GLU A 21 7.21 7.97 -1.52
CA GLU A 21 7.38 9.10 -0.62
C GLU A 21 8.85 9.52 -0.61
N TYR A 22 9.13 10.73 -1.10
CA TYR A 22 10.41 11.38 -0.90
C TYR A 22 10.27 12.42 0.21
N THR A 23 10.85 12.14 1.38
CA THR A 23 10.98 13.10 2.48
C THR A 23 12.10 14.09 2.15
N LYS A 24 11.81 15.16 1.41
CA LYS A 24 12.71 16.31 1.28
C LYS A 24 11.96 17.61 1.54
N THR A 25 12.62 18.54 2.23
CA THR A 25 12.02 19.82 2.65
C THR A 25 11.93 20.80 1.47
N GLU A 26 11.07 21.83 1.58
CA GLU A 26 10.95 22.88 0.56
C GLU A 26 12.28 23.61 0.30
N ARG A 27 13.17 23.64 1.31
CA ARG A 27 14.53 24.20 1.20
C ARG A 27 15.42 23.31 0.32
N ASP A 28 15.29 21.98 0.41
CA ASP A 28 16.05 21.02 -0.40
C ASP A 28 15.68 21.04 -1.88
N LEU A 29 14.39 21.29 -2.19
CA LEU A 29 13.92 21.43 -3.56
C LEU A 29 14.42 22.73 -4.24
N ARG A 30 14.64 23.80 -3.48
CA ARG A 30 15.27 25.04 -3.99
C ARG A 30 16.77 24.88 -4.24
N PHE A 31 17.45 23.99 -3.52
CA PHE A 31 18.89 23.73 -3.70
C PHE A 31 19.22 23.06 -5.03
N LEU A 32 18.31 22.25 -5.59
CA LEU A 32 18.46 21.65 -6.93
C LEU A 32 18.41 22.68 -8.07
N ASN A 33 18.01 23.92 -7.80
CA ASN A 33 17.87 24.99 -8.79
C ASN A 33 19.05 25.98 -8.82
N ARG A 34 20.14 25.75 -8.06
CA ARG A 34 21.38 26.54 -8.16
C ARG A 34 22.43 25.83 -9.01
N LYS A 35 23.04 26.60 -9.91
CA LYS A 35 23.81 26.23 -11.10
C LYS A 35 25.08 25.36 -10.93
N GLU A 36 25.38 24.81 -9.76
CA GLU A 36 26.71 24.21 -9.50
C GLU A 36 26.73 22.72 -9.12
N ASN A 37 25.64 21.97 -9.32
CA ASN A 37 25.65 20.49 -9.23
C ASN A 37 25.13 19.81 -10.52
N ILE A 38 25.28 20.50 -11.65
CA ILE A 38 24.62 20.16 -12.93
C ILE A 38 25.30 19.01 -13.70
N GLU A 39 26.41 18.42 -13.23
CA GLU A 39 27.08 17.34 -13.98
C GLU A 39 26.59 15.91 -13.72
N LYS A 40 25.62 15.67 -12.81
CA LYS A 40 25.07 14.31 -12.58
C LYS A 40 23.60 14.10 -12.92
N VAL A 41 22.91 15.10 -13.47
CA VAL A 41 21.52 14.94 -13.93
C VAL A 41 21.37 15.60 -15.30
N GLY A 42 21.44 14.79 -16.35
CA GLY A 42 21.48 15.23 -17.74
C GLY A 42 20.28 16.09 -18.17
N LEU A 43 20.58 17.36 -18.47
CA LEU A 43 19.87 18.31 -19.33
C LEU A 43 18.37 18.55 -19.07
N PHE A 44 18.07 19.73 -18.51
CA PHE A 44 16.89 20.55 -18.82
C PHE A 44 17.20 21.50 -19.98
N LYS A 45 16.37 21.49 -21.03
CA LYS A 45 16.16 22.66 -21.90
C LYS A 45 14.88 23.32 -21.40
N SER A 46 14.93 24.62 -21.09
CA SER A 46 13.76 25.34 -20.60
C SER A 46 12.69 25.37 -21.71
N LEU A 47 11.45 25.04 -21.35
CA LEU A 47 10.27 25.36 -22.14
C LEU A 47 9.78 26.74 -21.70
N SER A 48 10.52 27.79 -22.04
CA SER A 48 10.06 29.17 -21.80
C SER A 48 10.21 30.12 -22.98
N ASP A 49 10.98 29.80 -24.02
CA ASP A 49 11.18 30.72 -25.15
C ASP A 49 10.69 30.09 -26.45
N THR A 50 9.38 29.96 -26.57
CA THR A 50 8.68 30.02 -27.86
C THR A 50 7.19 30.21 -27.58
N ALA A 51 6.63 31.32 -28.05
CA ALA A 51 5.20 31.56 -28.06
C ALA A 51 4.55 30.48 -28.94
N GLY A 52 4.08 29.42 -28.31
CA GLY A 52 3.38 28.32 -28.94
C GLY A 52 2.93 27.36 -27.85
N THR A 53 1.61 27.25 -27.67
CA THR A 53 0.98 26.19 -26.88
C THR A 53 1.58 24.84 -27.31
N PRO A 54 2.19 24.05 -26.41
CA PRO A 54 2.69 22.74 -26.78
C PRO A 54 1.50 21.82 -27.06
N THR A 55 1.21 21.56 -28.33
CA THR A 55 0.35 20.47 -28.75
C THR A 55 1.04 19.15 -28.43
N ILE A 56 0.42 18.36 -27.55
CA ILE A 56 0.86 16.99 -27.24
C ILE A 56 0.52 16.13 -28.46
N GLU A 57 1.50 15.86 -29.33
CA GLU A 57 1.35 14.83 -30.37
C GLU A 57 1.41 13.44 -29.74
N ASN A 58 0.30 12.71 -29.86
CA ASN A 58 0.20 11.31 -29.49
C ASN A 58 0.95 10.46 -30.53
N THR A 59 2.24 10.21 -30.28
CA THR A 59 3.13 9.46 -31.20
C THR A 59 2.92 7.93 -31.17
N GLY A 60 1.83 7.43 -30.59
CA GLY A 60 1.46 6.01 -30.64
C GLY A 60 2.44 5.06 -29.91
N LYS A 61 3.45 5.59 -29.19
CA LYS A 61 4.42 4.82 -28.42
C LYS A 61 4.40 5.24 -26.95
N THR A 62 3.78 4.39 -26.12
CA THR A 62 3.69 4.39 -24.65
C THR A 62 3.34 5.72 -23.97
N PRO A 63 2.19 5.84 -23.29
CA PRO A 63 1.84 7.08 -22.61
C PRO A 63 2.85 7.41 -21.48
N PRO A 64 3.04 8.71 -21.16
CA PRO A 64 3.79 9.12 -19.99
C PRO A 64 3.23 8.49 -18.71
N PHE A 65 4.09 8.03 -17.81
CA PHE A 65 3.70 7.73 -16.44
C PHE A 65 3.64 9.05 -15.66
N TYR A 66 2.60 9.25 -14.87
CA TYR A 66 2.49 10.42 -14.01
C TYR A 66 2.57 9.97 -12.56
N TYR A 67 3.51 10.52 -11.80
CA TYR A 67 3.57 10.37 -10.36
C TYR A 67 3.23 11.71 -9.71
N VAL A 68 2.81 11.70 -8.45
CA VAL A 68 2.58 12.92 -7.68
C VAL A 68 3.47 12.84 -6.45
N VAL A 69 4.54 13.62 -6.45
CA VAL A 69 5.42 13.77 -5.28
C VAL A 69 5.02 15.07 -4.55
N GLY A 70 4.47 14.94 -3.34
CA GLY A 70 4.13 16.08 -2.50
C GLY A 70 3.80 15.67 -1.07
N THR A 71 4.40 16.34 -0.09
CA THR A 71 4.33 16.01 1.35
C THR A 71 3.24 16.77 2.11
N THR A 72 2.25 17.33 1.42
CA THR A 72 1.17 18.08 2.08
C THR A 72 -0.14 17.87 1.34
N SER A 73 -1.25 18.02 2.06
CA SER A 73 -2.63 17.92 1.56
C SER A 73 -3.00 18.93 0.45
N SER A 74 -2.06 19.80 0.02
CA SER A 74 -2.22 20.77 -1.07
C SER A 74 -0.86 21.16 -1.67
N PRO A 75 -0.20 20.28 -2.43
CA PRO A 75 1.12 20.57 -2.96
C PRO A 75 1.01 21.64 -4.08
N LYS A 76 1.81 22.71 -3.96
CA LYS A 76 1.93 23.77 -4.97
C LYS A 76 2.71 23.32 -6.21
N TRP A 77 3.49 22.25 -6.07
CA TRP A 77 4.37 21.68 -7.10
C TRP A 77 4.04 20.21 -7.30
N LEU A 78 4.12 19.76 -8.56
CA LEU A 78 3.92 18.39 -8.98
C LEU A 78 5.22 17.87 -9.61
N ALA A 79 5.64 16.65 -9.27
CA ALA A 79 6.78 16.01 -9.92
C ALA A 79 6.30 14.88 -10.84
N VAL A 80 6.57 14.99 -12.14
CA VAL A 80 6.17 14.01 -13.18
C VAL A 80 7.41 13.29 -13.69
N GLU A 81 7.41 11.97 -13.74
CA GLU A 81 8.52 11.21 -14.33
C GLU A 81 8.20 10.79 -15.77
N PHE A 82 9.00 11.23 -16.73
CA PHE A 82 8.87 10.83 -18.12
C PHE A 82 10.24 10.48 -18.70
N LYS A 83 10.36 9.27 -19.28
CA LYS A 83 11.61 8.77 -19.87
C LYS A 83 12.81 8.86 -18.90
N ASN A 84 12.65 8.39 -17.67
CA ASN A 84 13.65 8.47 -16.58
C ASN A 84 14.09 9.91 -16.22
N LYS A 85 13.27 10.93 -16.51
CA LYS A 85 13.50 12.31 -16.08
C LYS A 85 12.34 12.79 -15.22
N VAL A 86 12.66 13.45 -14.11
CA VAL A 86 11.67 14.04 -13.21
C VAL A 86 11.50 15.53 -13.54
N TYR A 87 10.27 15.95 -13.80
CA TYR A 87 9.87 17.30 -14.15
C TYR A 87 9.04 17.90 -13.02
N PHE A 88 9.37 19.13 -12.60
CA PHE A 88 8.58 19.85 -11.60
C PHE A 88 7.75 20.93 -12.28
N THR A 89 6.45 20.96 -12.02
CA THR A 89 5.56 22.02 -12.52
C THR A 89 4.67 22.55 -11.41
N ARG A 90 4.30 23.83 -11.50
CA ARG A 90 3.32 24.41 -10.56
C ARG A 90 1.95 23.89 -10.91
N LYS A 91 1.18 23.55 -9.87
CA LYS A 91 -0.20 23.08 -10.01
C LYS A 91 -1.06 24.03 -10.86
N SER A 92 -0.88 25.35 -10.69
CA SER A 92 -1.57 26.42 -11.41
C SER A 92 -1.27 26.52 -12.91
N ASN A 93 -0.19 25.88 -13.37
CA ASN A 93 0.25 25.95 -14.77
C ASN A 93 -0.28 24.78 -15.60
N LEU A 94 -1.10 23.91 -14.99
CA LEU A 94 -1.68 22.75 -15.64
C LEU A 94 -3.03 23.11 -16.26
N GLU A 95 -3.31 22.52 -17.41
CA GLU A 95 -4.64 22.58 -18.02
C GLU A 95 -5.72 22.15 -17.00
N PRO A 96 -6.91 22.79 -16.99
CA PRO A 96 -7.96 22.48 -16.03
C PRO A 96 -8.35 20.99 -16.00
N SER A 97 -8.38 20.31 -17.15
CA SER A 97 -8.67 18.88 -17.25
C SER A 97 -7.59 18.00 -16.59
N VAL A 98 -6.32 18.42 -16.67
CA VAL A 98 -5.19 17.76 -15.99
C VAL A 98 -5.26 18.04 -14.49
N GLN A 99 -5.62 19.27 -14.10
CA GLN A 99 -5.86 19.66 -12.72
C GLN A 99 -6.94 18.81 -12.04
N GLU A 100 -8.06 18.59 -12.73
CA GLU A 100 -9.18 17.79 -12.26
C GLU A 100 -8.80 16.31 -12.12
N SER A 101 -8.08 15.77 -13.10
CA SER A 101 -7.55 14.40 -13.06
C SER A 101 -6.60 14.21 -11.87
N ILE A 102 -5.67 15.15 -11.64
CA ILE A 102 -4.76 15.11 -10.50
C ILE A 102 -5.51 15.24 -9.18
N ASN A 103 -6.50 16.13 -9.08
CA ASN A 103 -7.31 16.28 -7.87
C ASN A 103 -8.07 14.99 -7.55
N THR A 104 -8.57 14.30 -8.57
CA THR A 104 -9.24 13.00 -8.42
C THR A 104 -8.27 11.95 -7.90
N VAL A 105 -7.09 11.82 -8.52
CA VAL A 105 -6.04 10.90 -8.07
C VAL A 105 -5.59 11.20 -6.64
N LEU A 106 -5.41 12.47 -6.28
CA LEU A 106 -5.05 12.90 -4.93
C LEU A 106 -6.17 12.61 -3.91
N ALA A 107 -7.43 12.80 -4.30
CA ALA A 107 -8.57 12.47 -3.45
C ALA A 107 -8.67 10.97 -3.20
N ASP A 108 -8.43 10.15 -4.23
CA ASP A 108 -8.46 8.69 -4.10
C ASP A 108 -7.26 8.14 -3.33
N ALA A 109 -6.06 8.72 -3.50
CA ALA A 109 -4.91 8.44 -2.65
C ALA A 109 -5.20 8.78 -1.18
N LYS A 110 -5.76 9.97 -0.91
CA LYS A 110 -6.14 10.37 0.45
C LYS A 110 -7.21 9.45 1.06
N LYS A 111 -8.18 8.97 0.27
CA LYS A 111 -9.16 7.97 0.72
C LYS A 111 -8.49 6.63 1.03
N LYS A 112 -7.52 6.19 0.21
CA LYS A 112 -6.74 4.97 0.45
C LYS A 112 -5.94 5.08 1.75
N ASP A 113 -5.27 6.21 1.96
CA ASP A 113 -4.51 6.48 3.19
C ASP A 113 -5.42 6.51 4.42
N ALA A 114 -6.60 7.14 4.31
CA ALA A 114 -7.59 7.16 5.39
C ALA A 114 -8.15 5.76 5.72
N LYS A 115 -8.29 4.89 4.72
CA LYS A 115 -8.75 3.50 4.96
C LYS A 115 -7.65 2.60 5.51
N LEU A 116 -6.38 2.83 5.17
CA LEU A 116 -5.25 2.19 5.84
C LEU A 116 -5.07 2.68 7.28
N ALA A 117 -5.38 3.95 7.56
CA ALA A 117 -5.45 4.45 8.93
C ALA A 117 -6.47 3.66 9.78
N ALA A 118 -7.60 3.25 9.21
CA ALA A 118 -8.57 2.41 9.92
C ALA A 118 -8.02 1.01 10.28
N LEU A 119 -7.06 0.47 9.53
CA LEU A 119 -6.36 -0.76 9.87
C LEU A 119 -5.43 -0.53 11.07
N ASP A 120 -4.67 0.56 11.04
CA ASP A 120 -3.75 0.95 12.11
C ASP A 120 -4.47 1.37 13.40
N ASP A 121 -5.65 2.00 13.29
CA ASP A 121 -6.47 2.42 14.42
C ASP A 121 -7.06 1.22 15.17
N LYS A 122 -7.47 0.18 14.42
CA LYS A 122 -7.89 -1.08 15.03
C LYS A 122 -6.75 -1.82 15.70
N ASN A 123 -5.54 -1.71 15.16
CA ASN A 123 -4.31 -2.31 15.70
C ASN A 123 -4.47 -3.75 16.21
N GLY A 124 -5.20 -4.62 15.49
CA GLY A 124 -5.54 -5.92 16.05
C GLY A 124 -6.65 -6.65 15.33
N PHE A 125 -7.29 -7.58 16.04
CA PHE A 125 -8.37 -8.40 15.52
C PHE A 125 -9.50 -8.51 16.56
N ARG A 126 -10.70 -8.08 16.15
CA ARG A 126 -11.88 -7.95 17.03
C ARG A 126 -11.59 -7.03 18.21
N THR A 127 -11.67 -7.54 19.43
CA THR A 127 -11.46 -6.79 20.67
C THR A 127 -10.01 -6.84 21.15
N TYR A 128 -9.15 -7.64 20.51
CA TYR A 128 -7.76 -7.82 20.91
C TYR A 128 -6.83 -6.97 20.05
N HIS A 129 -5.86 -6.34 20.71
CA HIS A 129 -4.88 -5.49 20.08
C HIS A 129 -3.52 -6.17 20.05
N PHE A 130 -2.75 -5.88 19.01
CA PHE A 130 -1.36 -6.28 18.99
C PHE A 130 -0.60 -5.63 20.14
N GLY A 131 0.21 -6.44 20.83
CA GLY A 131 0.84 -6.08 22.10
C GLY A 131 0.09 -6.55 23.34
N ASP A 132 -1.16 -7.03 23.22
CA ASP A 132 -1.87 -7.62 24.37
C ASP A 132 -1.12 -8.82 24.92
N ASP A 133 -1.13 -8.97 26.25
CA ASP A 133 -0.49 -10.10 26.92
C ASP A 133 -1.33 -11.37 26.77
N VAL A 134 -0.69 -12.53 26.58
CA VAL A 134 -1.41 -13.81 26.49
C VAL A 134 -2.29 -14.06 27.72
N SER A 135 -1.89 -13.55 28.89
CA SER A 135 -2.67 -13.69 30.13
C SER A 135 -3.97 -12.88 30.16
N THR A 136 -4.14 -11.86 29.32
CA THR A 136 -5.36 -11.03 29.27
C THR A 136 -6.46 -11.64 28.39
N ILE A 137 -6.16 -12.71 27.66
CA ILE A 137 -7.08 -13.34 26.71
C ILE A 137 -7.53 -14.70 27.24
N PRO A 138 -8.76 -14.81 27.78
CA PRO A 138 -9.24 -16.06 28.37
C PRO A 138 -9.59 -17.10 27.30
N GLY A 139 -9.50 -18.38 27.69
CA GLY A 139 -9.95 -19.51 26.86
C GLY A 139 -8.99 -19.92 25.74
N LEU A 140 -7.75 -19.42 25.76
CA LEU A 140 -6.69 -19.82 24.83
C LEU A 140 -6.15 -21.22 25.15
N LYS A 141 -5.99 -22.02 24.09
CA LYS A 141 -5.35 -23.34 24.12
C LYS A 141 -4.15 -23.34 23.18
N GLU A 142 -2.97 -23.64 23.70
CA GLU A 142 -1.74 -23.73 22.90
C GLU A 142 -1.90 -24.88 21.89
N VAL A 143 -1.61 -24.61 20.62
CA VAL A 143 -1.68 -25.58 19.53
C VAL A 143 -0.33 -25.81 18.85
N GLU A 144 0.57 -24.84 18.91
CA GLU A 144 1.89 -24.94 18.28
C GLU A 144 2.88 -23.97 18.95
N LYS A 145 4.17 -24.32 18.92
CA LYS A 145 5.26 -23.42 19.28
C LYS A 145 6.34 -23.44 18.20
N SER A 146 6.78 -22.27 17.77
CA SER A 146 7.86 -22.08 16.81
C SER A 146 8.82 -20.98 17.29
N GLY A 147 10.01 -21.39 17.75
CA GLY A 147 10.95 -20.50 18.43
C GLY A 147 10.32 -19.84 19.67
N ASP A 148 10.40 -18.51 19.72
CA ASP A 148 9.80 -17.67 20.78
C ASP A 148 8.33 -17.30 20.49
N THR A 149 7.76 -17.82 19.39
CA THR A 149 6.34 -17.64 19.06
C THR A 149 5.53 -18.85 19.51
N LYS A 150 4.44 -18.61 20.22
CA LYS A 150 3.45 -19.62 20.58
C LYS A 150 2.12 -19.31 19.91
N TYR A 151 1.45 -20.32 19.40
CA TYR A 151 0.18 -20.20 18.70
C TYR A 151 -0.94 -20.85 19.51
N TYR A 152 -2.07 -20.19 19.54
CA TYR A 152 -3.23 -20.59 20.31
C TYR A 152 -4.49 -20.57 19.46
N THR A 153 -5.41 -21.48 19.75
CA THR A 153 -6.81 -21.35 19.35
C THR A 153 -7.64 -20.98 20.56
N LYS A 154 -8.79 -20.34 20.34
CA LYS A 154 -9.74 -20.03 21.40
C LYS A 154 -10.91 -21.00 21.34
N THR A 155 -11.31 -21.51 22.50
CA THR A 155 -12.37 -22.53 22.62
C THR A 155 -13.76 -21.99 22.28
N ASP A 156 -14.08 -20.79 22.77
CA ASP A 156 -15.36 -20.11 22.54
C ASP A 156 -15.25 -19.03 21.46
N GLU A 157 -14.61 -19.36 20.33
CA GLU A 157 -14.41 -18.40 19.25
C GLU A 157 -15.64 -18.25 18.36
N ASN A 158 -16.01 -17.02 18.04
CA ASN A 158 -17.02 -16.78 17.02
C ASN A 158 -16.40 -17.05 15.65
N LEU A 159 -16.78 -18.10 14.93
CA LEU A 159 -16.23 -18.40 13.60
C LEU A 159 -17.01 -17.73 12.47
N LYS A 160 -17.41 -16.46 12.64
CA LYS A 160 -18.07 -15.66 11.61
C LYS A 160 -17.45 -14.27 11.42
N ILE A 161 -17.47 -13.80 10.19
CA ILE A 161 -17.25 -12.38 9.80
C ILE A 161 -18.37 -11.98 8.86
N GLY A 162 -19.30 -11.14 9.33
CA GLY A 162 -20.56 -10.89 8.62
C GLY A 162 -21.28 -12.22 8.38
N ASP A 163 -21.64 -12.48 7.12
CA ASP A 163 -22.31 -13.70 6.67
C ASP A 163 -21.34 -14.81 6.22
N ALA A 164 -20.04 -14.65 6.44
CA ALA A 164 -19.02 -15.62 6.08
C ALA A 164 -18.71 -16.57 7.24
N ASP A 165 -18.65 -17.87 6.96
CA ASP A 165 -18.20 -18.90 7.89
C ASP A 165 -16.68 -19.06 7.83
N LEU A 166 -16.04 -19.05 9.00
CA LEU A 166 -14.61 -19.25 9.15
C LEU A 166 -14.33 -20.70 9.55
N HIS A 167 -13.22 -21.25 9.05
CA HIS A 167 -12.79 -22.58 9.43
C HIS A 167 -12.03 -22.60 10.76
N SER A 168 -11.10 -21.67 10.95
CA SER A 168 -10.37 -21.52 12.22
C SER A 168 -9.74 -20.14 12.37
N ILE A 169 -9.47 -19.77 13.62
CA ILE A 169 -8.69 -18.57 13.97
C ILE A 169 -7.55 -19.01 14.89
N THR A 170 -6.35 -18.54 14.59
CA THR A 170 -5.14 -18.82 15.36
C THR A 170 -4.46 -17.51 15.76
N TYR A 171 -4.10 -17.39 17.04
CA TYR A 171 -3.45 -16.23 17.63
C TYR A 171 -1.99 -16.56 17.94
N GLY A 172 -1.06 -15.82 17.35
CA GLY A 172 0.38 -15.94 17.57
C GLY A 172 0.89 -14.90 18.57
N PHE A 173 1.59 -15.38 19.59
CA PHE A 173 2.19 -14.57 20.65
C PHE A 173 3.70 -14.71 20.62
N TYR A 174 4.40 -13.60 20.42
CA TYR A 174 5.85 -13.53 20.44
C TYR A 174 6.27 -12.99 21.81
N LYS A 175 7.09 -13.75 22.55
CA LYS A 175 7.49 -13.40 23.92
C LYS A 175 6.30 -13.01 24.81
N GLY A 176 5.16 -13.71 24.65
CA GLY A 176 3.93 -13.49 25.41
C GLY A 176 3.03 -12.36 24.91
N LYS A 177 3.38 -11.66 23.83
CA LYS A 177 2.61 -10.53 23.28
C LYS A 177 1.95 -10.90 21.96
N LEU A 178 0.65 -10.62 21.82
CA LEU A 178 -0.10 -10.88 20.59
C LEU A 178 0.54 -10.10 19.44
N HIS A 179 0.94 -10.79 18.38
CA HIS A 179 1.60 -10.14 17.24
C HIS A 179 1.10 -10.61 15.88
N TYR A 180 0.36 -11.73 15.86
CA TYR A 180 -0.09 -12.33 14.62
C TYR A 180 -1.46 -12.97 14.80
N VAL A 181 -2.34 -12.81 13.83
CA VAL A 181 -3.62 -13.51 13.77
C VAL A 181 -3.76 -14.12 12.40
N VAL A 182 -4.16 -15.39 12.35
CA VAL A 182 -4.43 -16.13 11.12
C VAL A 182 -5.86 -16.62 11.14
N VAL A 183 -6.61 -16.27 10.12
CA VAL A 183 -7.97 -16.75 9.88
C VAL A 183 -7.94 -17.64 8.65
N ARG A 184 -8.42 -18.87 8.79
CA ARG A 184 -8.56 -19.82 7.67
C ARG A 184 -10.01 -19.92 7.27
N ILE A 185 -10.27 -19.84 5.97
CA ILE A 185 -11.59 -19.97 5.37
C ILE A 185 -11.54 -21.08 4.32
N LYS A 186 -12.62 -21.84 4.18
CA LYS A 186 -12.72 -22.94 3.21
C LYS A 186 -13.65 -22.57 2.06
N GLY A 187 -13.18 -22.85 0.85
CA GLY A 187 -13.96 -22.69 -0.36
C GLY A 187 -14.26 -21.24 -0.76
N ILE A 188 -14.67 -21.08 -2.02
CA ILE A 188 -14.76 -19.78 -2.67
C ILE A 188 -15.81 -18.83 -2.06
N VAL A 189 -16.96 -19.35 -1.64
CA VAL A 189 -18.10 -18.50 -1.25
C VAL A 189 -17.77 -17.65 -0.03
N ASP A 190 -17.31 -18.26 1.05
CA ASP A 190 -16.99 -17.53 2.28
C ASP A 190 -15.68 -16.73 2.14
N SER A 191 -14.71 -17.25 1.38
CA SER A 191 -13.50 -16.53 1.01
C SER A 191 -13.83 -15.16 0.38
N ARG A 192 -14.74 -15.12 -0.61
CA ARG A 192 -15.13 -13.86 -1.27
C ARG A 192 -15.94 -12.92 -0.39
N LYS A 193 -16.79 -13.44 0.50
CA LYS A 193 -17.48 -12.60 1.48
C LYS A 193 -16.48 -11.94 2.43
N VAL A 194 -15.45 -12.67 2.88
CA VAL A 194 -14.39 -12.11 3.73
C VAL A 194 -13.59 -11.06 2.97
N LEU A 195 -13.21 -11.30 1.71
CA LEU A 195 -12.53 -10.30 0.89
C LEU A 195 -13.35 -9.00 0.79
N ALA A 196 -14.63 -9.10 0.47
CA ALA A 196 -15.52 -7.95 0.38
C ALA A 196 -15.63 -7.19 1.71
N ALA A 197 -15.66 -7.91 2.84
CA ALA A 197 -15.65 -7.30 4.17
C ALA A 197 -14.35 -6.55 4.46
N LEU A 198 -13.20 -7.13 4.10
CA LEU A 198 -11.88 -6.49 4.22
C LEU A 198 -11.79 -5.23 3.35
N GLU A 199 -12.23 -5.29 2.09
CA GLU A 199 -12.19 -4.14 1.18
C GLU A 199 -13.15 -3.02 1.59
N THR A 200 -14.30 -3.39 2.16
CA THR A 200 -15.24 -2.42 2.73
C THR A 200 -14.55 -1.67 3.86
N GLN A 201 -13.91 -2.39 4.78
CA GLN A 201 -13.31 -1.86 5.99
C GLN A 201 -12.00 -1.09 5.75
N TYR A 202 -11.08 -1.65 4.95
CA TYR A 202 -9.70 -1.18 4.78
C TYR A 202 -9.39 -0.68 3.36
N GLY A 203 -10.38 -0.71 2.47
CA GLY A 203 -10.22 -0.29 1.08
C GLY A 203 -9.67 -1.41 0.19
N SER A 204 -9.55 -1.15 -1.10
CA SER A 204 -9.00 -2.13 -2.04
C SER A 204 -7.55 -2.48 -1.66
N GLY A 205 -7.30 -3.77 -1.45
CA GLY A 205 -5.96 -4.27 -1.18
C GLY A 205 -5.05 -4.13 -2.40
N TYR A 206 -3.75 -4.03 -2.16
CA TYR A 206 -2.74 -4.08 -3.21
C TYR A 206 -2.60 -5.52 -3.73
N LYS A 207 -2.61 -5.71 -5.06
CA LYS A 207 -2.30 -6.99 -5.71
C LYS A 207 -0.95 -6.89 -6.40
N SER A 208 -0.01 -7.76 -6.05
CA SER A 208 1.28 -7.86 -6.77
C SER A 208 1.13 -8.54 -8.12
N ASN A 209 0.21 -9.50 -8.23
CA ASN A 209 -0.13 -10.19 -9.47
C ASN A 209 -1.65 -10.11 -9.69
N ARG A 210 -2.06 -9.49 -10.80
CA ARG A 210 -3.48 -9.28 -11.12
C ARG A 210 -4.29 -10.57 -11.30
N TYR A 211 -3.63 -11.68 -11.63
CA TYR A 211 -4.26 -12.97 -11.90
C TYR A 211 -4.40 -13.86 -10.65
N LEU A 212 -3.76 -13.47 -9.54
CA LEU A 212 -3.86 -14.17 -8.28
C LEU A 212 -4.72 -13.37 -7.32
N GLU A 213 -5.38 -14.08 -6.42
CA GLU A 213 -6.31 -13.50 -5.47
C GLU A 213 -5.59 -13.28 -4.15
N ASN A 214 -4.46 -12.58 -4.26
CA ASN A 214 -3.59 -12.20 -3.17
C ASN A 214 -3.66 -10.68 -3.00
N TYR A 215 -4.11 -10.25 -1.83
CA TYR A 215 -4.31 -8.84 -1.50
C TYR A 215 -3.50 -8.49 -0.26
N TYR A 216 -2.93 -7.30 -0.28
CA TYR A 216 -2.10 -6.78 0.80
C TYR A 216 -2.58 -5.41 1.25
N TRP A 217 -2.63 -5.21 2.56
CA TRP A 217 -2.84 -3.91 3.19
C TRP A 217 -1.63 -3.61 4.05
N PHE A 218 -0.88 -2.56 3.71
CA PHE A 218 0.32 -2.15 4.42
C PHE A 218 0.02 -0.90 5.23
N GLY A 219 -0.28 -1.08 6.52
CA GLY A 219 -0.38 0.00 7.49
C GLY A 219 0.98 0.32 8.12
N ASN A 220 1.03 1.37 8.93
CA ASN A 220 2.22 1.75 9.67
C ASN A 220 2.41 0.90 10.94
N LYS A 221 1.31 0.41 11.52
CA LYS A 221 1.28 -0.44 12.73
C LYS A 221 0.91 -1.86 12.40
N VAL A 222 0.03 -2.06 11.42
CA VAL A 222 -0.52 -3.38 11.07
C VAL A 222 -0.41 -3.66 9.58
N ASN A 223 0.06 -4.86 9.26
CA ASN A 223 -0.05 -5.42 7.92
C ASN A 223 -1.19 -6.44 7.87
N GLY A 224 -1.94 -6.44 6.78
CA GLY A 224 -2.98 -7.42 6.48
C GLY A 224 -2.70 -8.15 5.16
N THR A 225 -2.99 -9.44 5.11
CA THR A 225 -2.96 -10.23 3.87
C THR A 225 -4.24 -11.02 3.69
N TYR A 226 -4.61 -11.24 2.44
CA TYR A 226 -5.60 -12.22 2.01
C TYR A 226 -4.91 -13.03 0.91
N ASP A 227 -4.75 -14.33 1.14
CA ASP A 227 -4.08 -15.24 0.22
C ASP A 227 -5.01 -16.42 -0.08
N GLU A 228 -5.57 -16.44 -1.29
CA GLU A 228 -6.50 -17.49 -1.75
C GLU A 228 -5.80 -18.51 -2.63
N ASN A 229 -5.98 -19.79 -2.32
CA ASN A 229 -5.51 -20.88 -3.16
C ASN A 229 -6.25 -20.88 -4.51
N SER A 230 -5.53 -20.89 -5.63
CA SER A 230 -6.13 -20.78 -6.97
C SER A 230 -6.94 -22.00 -7.41
N VAL A 231 -6.83 -23.13 -6.71
CA VAL A 231 -7.51 -24.39 -7.03
C VAL A 231 -8.63 -24.68 -6.03
N THR A 232 -8.33 -24.68 -4.74
CA THR A 232 -9.32 -25.01 -3.70
C THR A 232 -10.16 -23.80 -3.28
N HIS A 233 -9.67 -22.58 -3.56
CA HIS A 233 -10.22 -21.32 -3.04
C HIS A 233 -10.27 -21.23 -1.51
N ASP A 234 -9.54 -22.11 -0.83
CA ASP A 234 -9.26 -21.94 0.59
C ASP A 234 -8.38 -20.72 0.78
N THR A 235 -8.73 -19.90 1.76
CA THR A 235 -8.10 -18.62 1.97
C THR A 235 -7.47 -18.56 3.35
N THR A 236 -6.28 -17.99 3.38
CA THR A 236 -5.65 -17.53 4.62
C THR A 236 -5.68 -16.01 4.65
N VAL A 237 -6.35 -15.46 5.66
CA VAL A 237 -6.25 -14.03 5.99
C VAL A 237 -5.33 -13.90 7.18
N SER A 238 -4.38 -12.97 7.12
CA SER A 238 -3.50 -12.72 8.25
C SER A 238 -3.38 -11.25 8.60
N PHE A 239 -3.23 -10.96 9.89
CA PHE A 239 -2.90 -9.63 10.40
C PHE A 239 -1.65 -9.73 11.27
N SER A 240 -0.71 -8.81 11.11
CA SER A 240 0.54 -8.79 11.87
C SER A 240 0.91 -7.41 12.37
N SER A 241 1.51 -7.36 13.56
CA SER A 241 2.13 -6.15 14.10
C SER A 241 3.44 -5.84 13.39
N VAL A 242 3.57 -4.63 12.86
CA VAL A 242 4.82 -4.12 12.26
C VAL A 242 5.92 -3.98 13.30
N GLU A 243 5.60 -3.45 14.48
CA GLU A 243 6.57 -3.24 15.57
C GLU A 243 7.16 -4.56 16.07
N ILE A 244 6.31 -5.53 16.40
CA ILE A 244 6.78 -6.82 16.91
C ILE A 244 7.46 -7.64 15.81
N ALA A 245 7.03 -7.51 14.54
CA ALA A 245 7.74 -8.12 13.43
C ALA A 245 9.17 -7.58 13.31
N LYS A 246 9.37 -6.27 13.44
CA LYS A 246 10.70 -5.64 13.47
C LYS A 246 11.53 -6.16 14.65
N GLN A 247 10.94 -6.23 15.84
CA GLN A 247 11.62 -6.80 17.02
C GLN A 247 12.08 -8.24 16.78
N LYS A 248 11.21 -9.08 16.20
CA LYS A 248 11.52 -10.48 15.89
C LYS A 248 12.66 -10.61 14.86
N GLU A 249 12.72 -9.72 13.88
CA GLU A 249 13.84 -9.67 12.92
C GLU A 249 15.15 -9.26 13.60
N GLU A 250 15.13 -8.26 14.48
CA GLU A 250 16.30 -7.82 15.25
C GLU A 250 16.82 -8.91 16.19
N ASP A 251 15.93 -9.58 16.91
CA ASP A 251 16.26 -10.73 17.77
C ASP A 251 16.90 -11.88 16.96
N ALA A 252 16.35 -12.19 15.78
CA ALA A 252 16.89 -13.22 14.90
C ALA A 252 18.31 -12.86 14.38
N LYS A 253 18.53 -11.60 14.00
CA LYS A 253 19.86 -11.11 13.60
C LYS A 253 20.87 -11.19 14.76
N ALA A 254 20.46 -10.81 15.97
CA ALA A 254 21.31 -10.91 17.15
C ALA A 254 21.67 -12.36 17.48
N ALA A 255 20.70 -13.28 17.40
CA ALA A 255 20.93 -14.71 17.60
C ALA A 255 21.87 -15.30 16.55
N ALA A 256 21.69 -14.94 15.28
CA ALA A 256 22.57 -15.38 14.19
C ALA A 256 24.01 -14.87 14.36
N LYS A 257 24.18 -13.60 14.76
CA LYS A 257 25.50 -13.02 15.04
C LYS A 257 26.21 -13.74 16.18
N LYS A 258 25.48 -14.08 17.26
CA LYS A 258 26.03 -14.85 18.38
C LYS A 258 26.42 -16.26 17.96
N ALA A 259 25.56 -16.95 17.22
CA ALA A 259 25.88 -18.30 16.71
C ALA A 259 27.11 -18.27 15.80
N GLY A 260 27.27 -17.22 14.99
CA GLY A 260 28.45 -17.03 14.14
C GLY A 260 29.73 -16.68 14.91
N SER A 261 29.65 -16.13 16.13
CA SER A 261 30.84 -15.92 16.97
C SER A 261 31.25 -17.15 17.78
N ASP A 262 30.36 -18.15 17.88
CA ASP A 262 30.59 -19.40 18.59
C ASP A 262 31.15 -20.51 17.67
N LEU A 263 31.33 -20.22 16.37
CA LEU A 263 31.97 -21.06 15.35
C LEU A 263 33.42 -20.61 15.11
#